data_AF-A0A1Q8RA40-F1
#
_entry.id   AF-A0A1Q8RA40-F1
#
_cell.length_a   1.000
_cell.length_b   1.000
_cell.length_c   1.000
_cell.angle_alpha   90.00
_cell.angle_beta   90.00
_cell.angle_gamma   90.00
#
_symmetry.space_group_name_H-M   'P 1'
#
loop_
_entity.id
_entity.type
_entity.pdbx_description
1 polymer ?
#
loop_
_entity_poly.entity_id
_entity_poly.type
_entity_poly.pdbx_seq_one_letter_code
_entity_poly.pdbx_strand_id
1 'polypeptide(L)'
;MAERAASPPRQLSHAEPEEVYSEDVRLEEEAFSWYEADKWYPVEIGQVFESRYQVLLKLGFGSASTAWLCRDLREHSYVTLKVYEAGHRQALNEARVLRHLESLSSDHPGEKLVRSIRDSFEVDGKTGPHVCLVLGTLGLSLADIREMAGGKVPENLLKGLICGLLLGLDYLHTVAQVVHTDIQDGNIMLSIADTTVLDDLVEDEWALPSAHKIQDGRITYASTGLEIPDDPGDPVISDFGDAQFGNGPFEGEFMPDLYRAPEIILGIPWDEKIDIWALGLLVWDLFEGKLLFSTRLRERNASRAAHFARMVSLMGPPPDELLERGSLWKDFFGEDGKLIIEVEVLESSLEDEEENLQGEEKAEFLTFLRKMLQWKPEDRLSARELMEDPWLCRH
;
A
#
# COMPACT_ATOMS: atom_id res chain seq x y z
N MET A 1 21.96 -6.44 34.04
CA MET A 1 21.79 -4.96 34.12
C MET A 1 20.36 -4.72 34.57
N ALA A 2 20.09 -3.73 35.42
CA ALA A 2 18.71 -3.44 35.81
C ALA A 2 17.96 -2.86 34.60
N GLU A 3 16.84 -3.46 34.21
CA GLU A 3 15.96 -2.92 33.17
C GLU A 3 15.44 -1.54 33.60
N ARG A 4 15.41 -0.59 32.65
CA ARG A 4 14.87 0.74 32.87
C ARG A 4 13.37 0.62 33.17
N ALA A 5 12.89 1.33 34.19
CA ALA A 5 11.47 1.34 34.51
C ALA A 5 10.65 2.00 33.38
N ALA A 6 9.42 1.52 33.17
CA ALA A 6 8.51 2.07 32.17
C ALA A 6 8.31 3.58 32.37
N SER A 7 8.24 4.32 31.26
CA SER A 7 7.88 5.73 31.25
C SER A 7 6.46 5.93 31.79
N PRO A 8 6.22 6.98 32.59
CA PRO A 8 4.86 7.38 32.89
C PRO A 8 4.15 7.85 31.61
N PRO A 9 2.83 7.64 31.47
CA PRO A 9 2.06 8.25 30.41
C PRO A 9 2.22 9.77 30.41
N ARG A 10 2.36 10.35 29.22
CA ARG A 10 2.34 11.80 29.00
C ARG A 10 0.98 12.35 29.41
N GLN A 11 0.94 13.50 30.08
CA GLN A 11 -0.33 14.15 30.41
C GLN A 11 -0.95 14.73 29.14
N LEU A 12 -2.28 14.65 29.04
CA LEU A 12 -3.04 15.22 27.92
C LEU A 12 -2.82 16.73 27.83
N SER A 13 -2.85 17.27 26.62
CA SER A 13 -2.78 18.71 26.40
C SER A 13 -3.98 19.42 27.04
N HIS A 14 -3.74 20.65 27.49
CA HIS A 14 -4.78 21.59 27.96
C HIS A 14 -5.06 22.70 26.92
N ALA A 15 -4.42 22.64 25.76
CA ALA A 15 -4.63 23.59 24.68
C ALA A 15 -6.00 23.39 24.01
N GLU A 16 -6.53 24.46 23.41
CA GLU A 16 -7.72 24.36 22.56
C GLU A 16 -7.34 23.69 21.23
N PRO A 17 -8.19 22.80 20.70
CA PRO A 17 -7.93 22.13 19.43
C PRO A 17 -7.95 23.13 18.26
N GLU A 18 -7.29 22.76 17.16
CA GLU A 18 -7.29 23.54 15.91
C GLU A 18 -8.71 23.85 15.43
N GLU A 19 -9.57 22.84 15.42
CA GLU A 19 -10.97 22.97 15.04
C GLU A 19 -11.82 21.88 15.71
N VAL A 20 -13.06 22.22 16.05
CA VAL A 20 -14.08 21.23 16.44
C VAL A 20 -15.18 21.24 15.39
N TYR A 21 -15.21 20.19 14.57
CA TYR A 21 -16.20 20.05 13.50
C TYR A 21 -17.61 19.80 14.05
N SER A 22 -18.60 20.28 13.32
CA SER A 22 -20.01 19.97 13.59
C SER A 22 -20.35 18.52 13.26
N GLU A 23 -21.40 17.99 13.87
CA GLU A 23 -21.81 16.58 13.74
C GLU A 23 -22.17 16.16 12.29
N ASP A 24 -22.54 17.12 11.43
CA ASP A 24 -22.88 16.89 10.03
C ASP A 24 -21.66 16.69 9.10
N VAL A 25 -20.47 17.09 9.55
CA VAL A 25 -19.23 16.84 8.83
C VAL A 25 -18.89 15.35 8.90
N ARG A 26 -18.64 14.75 7.73
CA ARG A 26 -18.05 13.42 7.63
C ARG A 26 -16.53 13.57 7.59
N LEU A 27 -15.88 13.23 8.69
CA LEU A 27 -14.44 13.34 8.82
C LEU A 27 -13.79 12.01 8.40
N GLU A 28 -12.91 12.07 7.42
CA GLU A 28 -12.00 10.97 7.06
C GLU A 28 -12.69 9.62 6.78
N GLU A 29 -12.50 8.60 7.63
CA GLU A 29 -13.10 7.27 7.44
C GLU A 29 -14.64 7.32 7.36
N GLU A 30 -15.26 8.35 7.92
CA GLU A 30 -16.71 8.55 7.85
C GLU A 30 -17.21 8.91 6.44
N ALA A 31 -16.30 9.31 5.54
CA ALA A 31 -16.62 9.59 4.15
C ALA A 31 -16.90 8.32 3.34
N PHE A 32 -16.43 7.14 3.78
CA PHE A 32 -16.72 5.89 3.10
C PHE A 32 -18.22 5.58 3.13
N SER A 33 -18.76 5.15 1.99
CA SER A 33 -20.19 4.86 1.86
C SER A 33 -20.66 3.65 2.69
N TRP A 34 -19.72 2.78 3.08
CA TRP A 34 -19.92 1.61 3.93
C TRP A 34 -19.53 1.85 5.39
N TYR A 35 -19.12 3.06 5.78
CA TYR A 35 -18.74 3.34 7.16
C TYR A 35 -19.90 3.10 8.13
N GLU A 36 -19.62 2.35 9.19
CA GLU A 36 -20.55 2.07 10.28
C GLU A 36 -19.82 2.32 11.61
N ALA A 37 -20.15 3.40 12.32
CA ALA A 37 -19.40 3.83 13.52
C ALA A 37 -19.23 2.73 14.59
N ASP A 38 -20.22 1.85 14.77
CA ASP A 38 -20.17 0.75 15.74
C ASP A 38 -19.22 -0.41 15.33
N LYS A 39 -18.79 -0.46 14.07
CA LYS A 39 -17.74 -1.38 13.59
C LYS A 39 -16.33 -0.83 13.77
N TRP A 40 -16.18 0.47 14.02
CA TRP A 40 -14.87 1.14 14.14
C TRP A 40 -14.56 1.45 15.60
N TYR A 41 -13.37 1.08 16.07
CA TYR A 41 -12.99 1.35 17.46
C TYR A 41 -12.76 2.87 17.64
N PRO A 42 -13.38 3.51 18.64
CA PRO A 42 -13.18 4.94 18.91
C PRO A 42 -11.88 5.13 19.70
N VAL A 43 -10.73 5.12 19.03
CA VAL A 43 -9.44 5.37 19.68
C VAL A 43 -9.40 6.81 20.19
N GLU A 44 -8.99 7.00 21.44
CA GLU A 44 -8.84 8.33 22.06
C GLU A 44 -7.37 8.70 22.23
N ILE A 45 -7.01 9.94 21.90
CA ILE A 45 -5.68 10.47 22.21
C ILE A 45 -5.45 10.40 23.74
N GLY A 46 -4.29 9.88 24.15
CA GLY A 46 -3.93 9.61 25.54
C GLY A 46 -4.38 8.26 26.10
N GLN A 47 -5.21 7.50 25.37
CA GLN A 47 -5.55 6.13 25.74
C GLN A 47 -4.29 5.26 25.85
N VAL A 48 -4.24 4.36 26.83
CA VAL A 48 -3.13 3.42 27.01
C VAL A 48 -3.60 1.99 26.81
N PHE A 49 -3.17 1.37 25.70
CA PHE A 49 -3.42 -0.04 25.43
C PHE A 49 -2.37 -0.93 26.10
N GLU A 50 -2.78 -2.12 26.56
CA GLU A 50 -1.90 -3.13 27.17
C GLU A 50 -1.01 -2.61 28.32
N SER A 51 -1.44 -1.52 28.98
CA SER A 51 -0.63 -0.77 29.95
C SER A 51 0.77 -0.40 29.42
N ARG A 52 0.90 -0.21 28.11
CA ARG A 52 2.18 -0.05 27.41
C ARG A 52 2.14 0.98 26.28
N TYR A 53 1.11 0.97 25.44
CA TYR A 53 1.07 1.79 24.22
C TYR A 53 0.15 2.98 24.43
N GLN A 54 0.73 4.16 24.68
CA GLN A 54 -0.04 5.39 24.82
C GLN A 54 -0.26 6.04 23.46
N VAL A 55 -1.52 6.27 23.08
CA VAL A 55 -1.89 7.00 21.86
C VAL A 55 -1.50 8.47 21.98
N LEU A 56 -0.84 8.99 20.96
CA LEU A 56 -0.38 10.38 20.91
C LEU A 56 -1.15 11.20 19.87
N LEU A 57 -1.32 10.67 18.67
CA LEU A 57 -2.02 11.33 17.55
C LEU A 57 -2.45 10.30 16.50
N LYS A 58 -3.34 10.73 15.60
CA LYS A 58 -3.77 9.93 14.45
C LYS A 58 -2.82 10.18 13.28
N LEU A 59 -2.26 9.13 12.71
CA LEU A 59 -1.38 9.22 11.54
C LEU A 59 -2.15 9.11 10.23
N GLY A 60 -3.27 8.39 10.23
CA GLY A 60 -4.02 8.14 9.00
C GLY A 60 -5.14 7.14 9.18
N PHE A 61 -5.80 6.84 8.06
CA PHE A 61 -6.89 5.87 7.98
C PHE A 61 -6.85 5.15 6.62
N GLY A 62 -7.37 3.93 6.60
CA GLY A 62 -7.54 3.13 5.40
C GLY A 62 -9.00 2.70 5.23
N SER A 63 -9.28 1.81 4.27
CA SER A 63 -10.64 1.34 3.98
C SER A 63 -11.31 0.56 5.12
N ALA A 64 -10.52 0.01 6.04
CA ALA A 64 -10.98 -0.87 7.13
C ALA A 64 -10.20 -0.71 8.44
N SER A 65 -9.34 0.31 8.58
CA SER A 65 -8.54 0.51 9.79
C SER A 65 -8.14 1.97 9.99
N THR A 66 -7.73 2.31 11.22
CA THR A 66 -7.08 3.59 11.55
C THR A 66 -5.65 3.35 12.03
N ALA A 67 -4.76 4.30 11.81
CA ALA A 67 -3.36 4.23 12.22
C ALA A 67 -3.02 5.37 13.17
N TRP A 68 -2.35 5.05 14.28
CA TRP A 68 -2.08 5.98 15.38
C TRP A 68 -0.62 5.96 15.77
N LEU A 69 -0.02 7.13 15.98
CA LEU A 69 1.30 7.21 16.60
C LEU A 69 1.12 6.93 18.09
N CYS A 70 1.89 6.00 18.61
CA CYS A 70 1.90 5.65 20.02
C CYS A 70 3.31 5.71 20.60
N ARG A 71 3.39 6.01 21.89
CA ARG A 71 4.60 5.81 22.69
C ARG A 71 4.59 4.42 23.32
N ASP A 72 5.62 3.63 23.06
CA ASP A 72 5.91 2.43 23.84
C ASP A 72 6.54 2.86 25.17
N LEU A 73 5.77 2.74 26.26
CA LEU A 73 6.21 3.14 27.59
C LEU A 73 7.32 2.24 28.14
N ARG A 74 7.51 1.02 27.61
CA ARG A 74 8.54 0.09 28.06
C ARG A 74 9.84 0.24 27.27
N GLU A 75 9.73 0.28 25.94
CA GLU A 75 10.91 0.41 25.05
C GLU A 75 11.36 1.86 24.87
N HIS A 76 10.57 2.83 25.34
CA HIS A 76 10.85 4.26 25.24
C HIS A 76 11.03 4.75 23.79
N SER A 77 10.24 4.19 22.87
CA SER A 77 10.28 4.48 21.43
C SER A 77 8.88 4.75 20.89
N TYR A 78 8.80 5.33 19.70
CA TYR A 78 7.55 5.41 18.94
C TYR A 78 7.23 4.10 18.22
N VAL A 79 5.93 3.84 18.09
CA VAL A 79 5.33 2.75 17.30
C VAL A 79 4.08 3.25 16.60
N THR A 80 3.67 2.57 15.52
CA THR A 80 2.36 2.79 14.90
C THR A 80 1.41 1.70 15.37
N LEU A 81 0.27 2.10 15.94
CA LEU A 81 -0.84 1.22 16.28
C LEU A 81 -1.88 1.27 15.15
N LYS A 82 -2.03 0.16 14.42
CA LYS A 82 -3.10 -0.01 13.42
C LYS A 82 -4.27 -0.73 14.09
N VAL A 83 -5.46 -0.13 14.08
CA VAL A 83 -6.69 -0.68 14.68
C VAL A 83 -7.71 -0.95 13.58
N TYR A 84 -8.03 -2.22 13.36
CA TYR A 84 -8.99 -2.64 12.35
C TYR A 84 -10.45 -2.46 12.81
N GLU A 85 -11.36 -2.31 11.86
CA GLU A 85 -12.78 -2.49 12.12
C GLU A 85 -13.06 -3.94 12.60
N ALA A 86 -14.09 -4.09 13.44
CA ALA A 86 -14.39 -5.36 14.08
C ALA A 86 -14.72 -6.44 13.03
N GLY A 87 -14.05 -7.59 13.14
CA GLY A 87 -14.29 -8.77 12.29
C GLY A 87 -13.83 -8.65 10.83
N HIS A 88 -13.03 -7.63 10.46
CA HIS A 88 -12.54 -7.51 9.09
C HIS A 88 -11.57 -8.63 8.70
N ARG A 89 -11.74 -9.23 7.51
CA ARG A 89 -10.94 -10.39 7.07
C ARG A 89 -9.44 -10.08 6.98
N GLN A 90 -9.10 -8.87 6.54
CA GLN A 90 -7.69 -8.47 6.33
C GLN A 90 -6.92 -8.42 7.64
N ALA A 91 -7.59 -8.14 8.76
CA ALA A 91 -6.93 -7.91 10.04
C ALA A 91 -6.19 -9.16 10.55
N LEU A 92 -6.86 -10.32 10.50
CA LEU A 92 -6.25 -11.61 10.87
C LEU A 92 -5.23 -12.08 9.83
N ASN A 93 -5.44 -11.73 8.56
CA ASN A 93 -4.52 -12.11 7.49
C ASN A 93 -3.19 -11.35 7.62
N GLU A 94 -3.24 -10.03 7.77
CA GLU A 94 -2.05 -9.20 7.95
C GLU A 94 -1.24 -9.64 9.18
N ALA A 95 -1.91 -9.87 10.31
CA ALA A 95 -1.26 -10.39 11.52
C ALA A 95 -0.51 -11.71 11.27
N ARG A 96 -1.14 -12.64 10.54
CA ARG A 96 -0.54 -13.94 10.21
C ARG A 96 0.67 -13.80 9.30
N VAL A 97 0.58 -12.98 8.25
CA VAL A 97 1.68 -12.75 7.31
C VAL A 97 2.85 -12.07 8.02
N LEU A 98 2.60 -11.03 8.80
CA LEU A 98 3.66 -10.33 9.53
C LEU A 98 4.34 -11.21 10.59
N ARG A 99 3.60 -12.08 11.29
CA ARG A 99 4.21 -13.06 12.21
C ARG A 99 4.98 -14.15 11.48
N HIS A 100 4.54 -14.55 10.29
CA HIS A 100 5.32 -15.46 9.45
C HIS A 100 6.66 -14.81 9.09
N LEU A 101 6.64 -13.56 8.62
CA LEU A 101 7.85 -12.79 8.31
C LEU A 101 8.79 -12.66 9.53
N GLU A 102 8.26 -12.32 10.70
CA GLU A 102 9.03 -12.22 11.96
C GLU A 102 9.67 -13.56 12.37
N SER A 103 9.04 -14.69 12.03
CA SER A 103 9.55 -16.02 12.39
C SER A 103 10.75 -16.47 11.53
N LEU A 104 10.99 -15.79 10.42
CA LEU A 104 12.10 -16.10 9.51
C LEU A 104 13.39 -15.47 10.04
N SER A 105 14.48 -16.24 9.98
CA SER A 105 15.82 -15.72 10.19
C SER A 105 16.50 -15.65 8.84
N SER A 106 16.82 -14.44 8.40
CA SER A 106 17.45 -14.18 7.11
C SER A 106 18.54 -13.12 7.25
N ASP A 107 19.57 -13.22 6.41
CA ASP A 107 20.55 -12.13 6.21
C ASP A 107 20.23 -11.34 4.93
N HIS A 108 19.07 -11.59 4.31
CA HIS A 108 18.68 -10.96 3.07
C HIS A 108 18.42 -9.46 3.28
N PRO A 109 19.11 -8.56 2.55
CA PRO A 109 19.01 -7.11 2.79
C PRO A 109 17.58 -6.57 2.62
N GLY A 110 16.79 -7.19 1.75
CA GLY A 110 15.38 -6.85 1.53
C GLY A 110 14.46 -7.04 2.75
N GLU A 111 14.87 -7.79 3.78
CA GLU A 111 14.07 -7.94 5.01
C GLU A 111 13.77 -6.60 5.67
N LYS A 112 14.73 -5.65 5.63
CA LYS A 112 14.57 -4.32 6.23
C LYS A 112 13.65 -3.39 5.42
N LEU A 113 13.35 -3.77 4.18
CA LEU A 113 12.52 -3.02 3.23
C LEU A 113 11.07 -3.56 3.21
N VAL A 114 10.72 -4.35 4.22
CA VAL A 114 9.39 -4.91 4.45
C VAL A 114 8.95 -4.54 5.86
N ARG A 115 7.69 -4.13 6.01
CA ARG A 115 7.15 -3.72 7.30
C ARG A 115 7.19 -4.88 8.30
N SER A 116 7.68 -4.61 9.50
CA SER A 116 7.74 -5.58 10.60
C SER A 116 6.70 -5.29 11.68
N ILE A 117 6.22 -6.36 12.30
CA ILE A 117 5.38 -6.32 13.49
C ILE A 117 6.24 -6.36 14.75
N ARG A 118 5.79 -5.65 15.80
CA ARG A 118 6.41 -5.66 17.13
C ARG A 118 5.54 -6.35 18.17
N ASP A 119 4.23 -6.20 18.04
CA ASP A 119 3.23 -6.81 18.92
C ASP A 119 1.88 -6.86 18.21
N SER A 120 0.94 -7.65 18.74
CA SER A 120 -0.45 -7.68 18.29
C SER A 120 -1.37 -8.09 19.42
N PHE A 121 -2.52 -7.44 19.57
CA PHE A 121 -3.52 -7.77 20.57
C PHE A 121 -4.93 -7.54 20.02
N GLU A 122 -5.94 -7.91 20.81
CA GLU A 122 -7.34 -7.61 20.50
C GLU A 122 -7.92 -6.70 21.59
N VAL A 123 -8.76 -5.75 21.18
CA VAL A 123 -9.53 -4.92 22.11
C VAL A 123 -11.02 -5.14 21.90
N ASP A 124 -11.77 -5.26 22.99
CA ASP A 124 -13.22 -5.42 22.94
C ASP A 124 -13.88 -4.15 22.42
N GLY A 125 -14.66 -4.29 21.35
CA GLY A 125 -15.51 -3.24 20.78
C GLY A 125 -17.00 -3.53 20.96
N LYS A 126 -17.84 -2.65 20.43
CA LYS A 126 -19.31 -2.77 20.52
C LYS A 126 -19.85 -3.96 19.73
N THR A 127 -19.30 -4.23 18.56
CA THR A 127 -19.77 -5.26 17.61
C THR A 127 -18.93 -6.53 17.61
N GLY A 128 -17.77 -6.49 18.28
CA GLY A 128 -16.83 -7.60 18.39
C GLY A 128 -15.43 -7.12 18.75
N PRO A 129 -14.45 -8.04 18.86
CA PRO A 129 -13.07 -7.67 19.07
C PRO A 129 -12.49 -6.98 17.83
N HIS A 130 -11.62 -6.01 18.07
CA HIS A 130 -10.83 -5.32 17.06
C HIS A 130 -9.38 -5.82 17.16
N VAL A 131 -8.83 -6.24 16.03
CA VAL A 131 -7.42 -6.63 15.94
C VAL A 131 -6.57 -5.36 15.88
N CYS A 132 -5.59 -5.30 16.76
CA CYS A 132 -4.63 -4.21 16.88
C CYS A 132 -3.22 -4.72 16.53
N LEU A 133 -2.57 -4.08 15.57
CA LEU A 133 -1.19 -4.39 15.18
C LEU A 133 -0.27 -3.25 15.63
N VAL A 134 0.79 -3.59 16.36
CA VAL A 134 1.84 -2.66 16.75
C VAL A 134 3.00 -2.82 15.78
N LEU A 135 3.26 -1.80 14.99
CA LEU A 135 4.18 -1.80 13.86
C LEU A 135 5.31 -0.80 14.09
N GLY A 136 6.42 -0.97 13.37
CA GLY A 136 7.40 0.10 13.21
C GLY A 136 6.75 1.36 12.63
N THR A 137 7.11 2.52 13.16
CA THR A 137 6.67 3.82 12.63
C THR A 137 7.38 4.10 11.32
N LEU A 138 6.60 4.46 10.30
CA LEU A 138 7.06 4.84 8.96
C LEU A 138 6.60 6.28 8.69
N GLY A 139 7.26 6.92 7.74
CA GLY A 139 6.99 8.27 7.28
C GLY A 139 5.89 8.32 6.24
N LEU A 140 6.03 9.22 5.28
CA LEU A 140 5.09 9.41 4.16
C LEU A 140 5.03 8.19 3.24
N SER A 141 3.86 7.97 2.63
CA SER A 141 3.72 7.03 1.51
C SER A 141 4.22 7.64 0.21
N LEU A 142 4.49 6.80 -0.80
CA LEU A 142 4.79 7.31 -2.14
C LEU A 142 3.60 8.04 -2.77
N ALA A 143 2.37 7.72 -2.37
CA ALA A 143 1.20 8.48 -2.78
C ALA A 143 1.25 9.92 -2.25
N ASP A 144 1.60 10.10 -0.97
CA ASP A 144 1.75 11.43 -0.35
C ASP A 144 2.86 12.23 -1.03
N ILE A 145 4.05 11.62 -1.22
CA ILE A 145 5.19 12.26 -1.90
C ILE A 145 4.80 12.71 -3.30
N ARG A 146 4.10 11.85 -4.04
CA ARG A 146 3.64 12.14 -5.40
C ARG A 146 2.65 13.29 -5.42
N GLU A 147 1.68 13.32 -4.51
CA GLU A 147 0.71 14.41 -4.39
C GLU A 147 1.42 15.75 -4.09
N MET A 148 2.34 15.75 -3.12
CA MET A 148 3.11 16.92 -2.73
C MET A 148 4.04 17.43 -3.83
N ALA A 149 4.56 16.54 -4.67
CA ALA A 149 5.45 16.86 -5.78
C ALA A 149 4.73 17.20 -7.11
N GLY A 150 3.42 17.43 -7.07
CA GLY A 150 2.65 17.82 -8.26
C GLY A 150 2.38 16.68 -9.24
N GLY A 151 2.34 15.44 -8.72
CA GLY A 151 1.93 14.25 -9.44
C GLY A 151 3.06 13.30 -9.83
N LYS A 152 4.34 13.67 -9.68
CA LYS A 152 5.49 12.82 -10.09
C LYS A 152 6.50 12.68 -8.96
N VAL A 153 7.19 11.55 -8.91
CA VAL A 153 8.38 11.41 -8.07
C VAL A 153 9.61 11.89 -8.84
N PRO A 154 10.50 12.70 -8.22
CA PRO A 154 11.73 13.13 -8.87
C PRO A 154 12.57 11.96 -9.39
N GLU A 155 13.00 12.04 -10.65
CA GLU A 155 13.72 10.96 -11.34
C GLU A 155 14.99 10.52 -10.58
N ASN A 156 15.68 11.46 -9.95
CA ASN A 156 16.88 11.21 -9.14
C ASN A 156 16.60 10.36 -7.89
N LEU A 157 15.35 10.30 -7.41
CA LEU A 157 14.94 9.42 -6.32
C LEU A 157 14.38 8.10 -6.84
N LEU A 158 13.71 8.12 -7.99
CA LEU A 158 12.94 7.01 -8.51
C LEU A 158 13.75 5.72 -8.65
N LYS A 159 14.95 5.76 -9.24
CA LYS A 159 15.78 4.55 -9.39
C LYS A 159 16.16 3.93 -8.04
N GLY A 160 16.50 4.75 -7.05
CA GLY A 160 16.80 4.29 -5.69
C GLY A 160 15.59 3.61 -5.04
N LEU A 161 14.41 4.20 -5.21
CA LEU A 161 13.16 3.62 -4.74
C LEU A 161 12.87 2.27 -5.41
N ILE A 162 13.02 2.18 -6.74
CA ILE A 162 12.80 0.94 -7.49
C ILE A 162 13.77 -0.15 -7.03
N CYS A 163 15.05 0.17 -6.83
CA CYS A 163 16.03 -0.78 -6.31
C CYS A 163 15.63 -1.30 -4.91
N GLY A 164 15.17 -0.42 -4.02
CA GLY A 164 14.69 -0.84 -2.70
C GLY A 164 13.45 -1.72 -2.77
N LEU A 165 12.48 -1.38 -3.64
CA LEU A 165 11.28 -2.20 -3.87
C LEU A 165 11.61 -3.58 -4.42
N LEU A 166 12.53 -3.66 -5.39
CA LEU A 166 12.97 -4.94 -5.94
C LEU A 166 13.69 -5.79 -4.88
N LEU A 167 14.52 -5.20 -4.03
CA LEU A 167 15.15 -5.90 -2.91
C LEU A 167 14.11 -6.45 -1.93
N GLY A 168 13.11 -5.63 -1.56
CA GLY A 168 12.00 -6.05 -0.69
C GLY A 168 11.16 -7.18 -1.30
N LEU A 169 10.81 -7.08 -2.58
CA LEU A 169 10.09 -8.13 -3.30
C LEU A 169 10.92 -9.41 -3.44
N ASP A 170 12.22 -9.32 -3.72
CA ASP A 170 13.10 -10.50 -3.80
C ASP A 170 13.12 -11.25 -2.46
N TYR A 171 13.18 -10.53 -1.34
CA TYR A 171 13.03 -11.13 -0.01
C TYR A 171 11.68 -11.83 0.16
N LEU A 172 10.57 -11.12 -0.12
CA LEU A 172 9.22 -11.66 0.02
C LEU A 172 9.04 -12.93 -0.82
N HIS A 173 9.49 -12.91 -2.07
CA HIS A 173 9.27 -13.97 -3.04
C HIS A 173 10.17 -15.18 -2.79
N THR A 174 11.47 -14.96 -2.56
CA THR A 174 12.46 -16.05 -2.52
C THR A 174 12.70 -16.63 -1.14
N VAL A 175 12.61 -15.81 -0.08
CA VAL A 175 12.86 -16.23 1.30
C VAL A 175 11.55 -16.47 2.03
N ALA A 176 10.64 -15.49 1.97
CA ALA A 176 9.41 -15.57 2.75
C ALA A 176 8.29 -16.39 2.08
N GLN A 177 8.36 -16.60 0.78
CA GLN A 177 7.29 -17.21 -0.02
C GLN A 177 5.95 -16.49 0.19
N VAL A 178 6.00 -15.15 0.15
CA VAL A 178 4.86 -14.25 0.30
C VAL A 178 4.68 -13.49 -1.01
N VAL A 179 3.45 -13.46 -1.51
CA VAL A 179 3.02 -12.58 -2.60
C VAL A 179 2.20 -11.45 -1.99
N HIS A 180 2.59 -10.20 -2.23
CA HIS A 180 1.98 -9.02 -1.63
C HIS A 180 0.55 -8.81 -2.13
N THR A 181 0.32 -9.01 -3.43
CA THR A 181 -0.94 -8.86 -4.16
C THR A 181 -1.48 -7.43 -4.30
N ASP A 182 -0.95 -6.48 -3.52
CA ASP A 182 -1.43 -5.10 -3.50
C ASP A 182 -0.30 -4.05 -3.61
N ILE A 183 0.63 -4.23 -4.55
CA ILE A 183 1.71 -3.25 -4.78
C ILE A 183 1.13 -2.02 -5.49
N GLN A 184 1.11 -0.90 -4.77
CA GLN A 184 0.69 0.43 -5.23
C GLN A 184 1.33 1.51 -4.34
N ASP A 185 1.31 2.76 -4.79
CA ASP A 185 2.02 3.89 -4.14
C ASP A 185 1.57 4.14 -2.69
N GLY A 186 0.29 3.96 -2.38
CA GLY A 186 -0.24 4.08 -1.00
C GLY A 186 0.27 3.01 -0.02
N ASN A 187 0.76 1.88 -0.53
CA ASN A 187 1.25 0.76 0.27
C ASN A 187 2.79 0.74 0.38
N ILE A 188 3.48 1.67 -0.27
CA ILE A 188 4.92 1.88 -0.11
C ILE A 188 5.14 3.10 0.76
N MET A 189 5.69 2.89 1.96
CA MET A 189 6.00 3.97 2.90
C MET A 189 7.50 4.17 3.05
N LEU A 190 7.91 5.36 3.43
CA LEU A 190 9.31 5.70 3.63
C LEU A 190 9.76 5.43 5.07
N SER A 191 10.97 4.91 5.25
CA SER A 191 11.56 4.77 6.59
C SER A 191 11.89 6.14 7.17
N ILE A 192 11.75 6.31 8.50
CA ILE A 192 12.16 7.54 9.18
C ILE A 192 13.63 7.42 9.59
N ALA A 193 14.52 8.16 8.92
CA ALA A 193 15.94 8.18 9.24
C ALA A 193 16.25 9.00 10.50
N ASP A 194 15.64 10.19 10.61
CA ASP A 194 15.74 11.05 11.79
C ASP A 194 14.47 10.97 12.63
N THR A 195 14.53 10.31 13.78
CA THR A 195 13.36 10.13 14.64
C THR A 195 12.95 11.41 15.37
N THR A 196 13.74 12.48 15.37
CA THR A 196 13.35 13.74 16.03
C THR A 196 12.14 14.39 15.38
N VAL A 197 11.90 14.11 14.09
CA VAL A 197 10.68 14.56 13.40
C VAL A 197 9.40 14.08 14.09
N LEU A 198 9.45 12.92 14.76
CA LEU A 198 8.34 12.40 15.54
C LEU A 198 8.21 13.10 16.89
N ASP A 199 9.32 13.54 17.50
CA ASP A 199 9.28 14.34 18.72
C ASP A 199 8.64 15.70 18.43
N ASP A 200 9.06 16.36 17.34
CA ASP A 200 8.52 17.65 16.91
C ASP A 200 7.01 17.53 16.60
N LEU A 201 6.61 16.50 15.85
CA LEU A 201 5.20 16.22 15.57
C LEU A 201 4.35 16.04 16.84
N VAL A 202 4.90 15.37 17.85
CA VAL A 202 4.21 15.18 19.14
C VAL A 202 4.16 16.48 19.94
N GLU A 203 5.20 17.31 19.90
CA GLU A 203 5.14 18.63 20.55
C GLU A 203 4.12 19.54 19.86
N ASP A 204 4.03 19.51 18.54
CA ASP A 204 3.05 20.27 17.76
C ASP A 204 1.62 19.84 18.09
N GLU A 205 1.33 18.53 18.14
CA GLU A 205 0.04 18.01 18.59
C GLU A 205 -0.29 18.47 20.02
N TRP A 206 0.72 18.54 20.90
CA TRP A 206 0.49 19.02 22.27
C TRP A 206 0.25 20.53 22.32
N ALA A 207 0.87 21.30 21.44
CA ALA A 207 0.72 22.75 21.37
C ALA A 207 -0.61 23.17 20.72
N LEU A 208 -1.04 22.44 19.70
CA LEU A 208 -2.27 22.65 18.95
C LEU A 208 -2.92 21.29 18.63
N PRO A 209 -3.78 20.77 19.52
CA PRO A 209 -4.41 19.47 19.34
C PRO A 209 -5.17 19.37 18.01
N SER A 210 -5.08 18.20 17.38
CA SER A 210 -5.69 17.96 16.07
C SER A 210 -7.18 18.30 16.04
N ALA A 211 -7.62 18.81 14.89
CA ALA A 211 -9.03 19.01 14.62
C ALA A 211 -9.82 17.72 14.83
N HIS A 212 -11.03 17.81 15.39
CA HIS A 212 -11.82 16.62 15.66
C HIS A 212 -13.32 16.90 15.65
N LYS A 213 -14.10 15.83 15.62
CA LYS A 213 -15.55 15.84 15.74
C LYS A 213 -15.97 15.07 16.98
N ILE A 214 -16.98 15.57 17.70
CA ILE A 214 -17.62 14.86 18.80
C ILE A 214 -19.07 14.57 18.39
N GLN A 215 -19.46 13.29 18.42
CA GLN A 215 -20.81 12.85 18.10
C GLN A 215 -21.22 11.72 19.05
N ASP A 216 -22.32 11.90 19.80
CA ASP A 216 -22.82 10.90 20.76
C ASP A 216 -21.76 10.35 21.74
N GLY A 217 -20.81 11.21 22.15
CA GLY A 217 -19.70 10.84 23.03
C GLY A 217 -18.54 10.09 22.35
N ARG A 218 -18.60 9.84 21.04
CA ARG A 218 -17.47 9.39 20.22
C ARG A 218 -16.68 10.59 19.73
N ILE A 219 -15.35 10.49 19.78
CA ILE A 219 -14.44 11.46 19.18
C ILE A 219 -13.83 10.85 17.91
N THR A 220 -13.91 11.58 16.80
CA THR A 220 -13.21 11.25 15.55
C THR A 220 -12.18 12.35 15.31
N TYR A 221 -10.89 12.00 15.32
CA TYR A 221 -9.79 12.93 15.10
C TYR A 221 -9.42 13.00 13.62
N ALA A 222 -9.00 14.17 13.15
CA ALA A 222 -8.31 14.35 11.88
C ALA A 222 -6.90 13.77 11.99
N SER A 223 -6.35 13.31 10.87
CA SER A 223 -5.01 12.78 10.77
C SER A 223 -3.99 13.91 10.71
N THR A 224 -2.89 13.75 11.45
CA THR A 224 -1.79 14.72 11.45
C THR A 224 -0.84 14.39 10.30
N GLY A 225 -0.63 15.37 9.41
CA GLY A 225 0.32 15.24 8.30
C GLY A 225 1.77 15.20 8.79
N LEU A 226 2.59 14.36 8.17
CA LEU A 226 4.04 14.35 8.36
C LEU A 226 4.68 15.37 7.40
N GLU A 227 5.71 16.08 7.87
CA GLU A 227 6.51 16.93 6.99
C GLU A 227 7.34 16.08 6.00
N ILE A 228 7.69 16.68 4.85
CA ILE A 228 8.62 16.05 3.91
C ILE A 228 10.02 16.08 4.52
N PRO A 229 10.64 14.93 4.80
CA PRO A 229 12.01 14.92 5.30
C PRO A 229 12.99 15.32 4.19
N ASP A 230 14.08 15.99 4.56
CA ASP A 230 15.19 16.30 3.64
C ASP A 230 15.84 15.02 3.07
N ASP A 231 15.84 13.95 3.87
CA ASP A 231 16.23 12.60 3.45
C ASP A 231 14.97 11.70 3.42
N PRO A 232 14.51 11.26 2.24
CA PRO A 232 13.31 10.44 2.11
C PRO A 232 13.47 9.06 2.75
N GLY A 233 14.68 8.61 3.12
CA GLY A 233 14.89 7.27 3.66
C GLY A 233 14.59 6.15 2.65
N ASP A 234 14.59 4.91 3.13
CA ASP A 234 14.39 3.72 2.29
C ASP A 234 12.89 3.42 2.06
N PRO A 235 12.50 2.90 0.87
CA PRO A 235 11.14 2.44 0.64
C PRO A 235 10.87 1.13 1.40
N VAL A 236 9.73 1.08 2.08
CA VAL A 236 9.27 -0.06 2.87
C VAL A 236 7.91 -0.52 2.34
N ILE A 237 7.85 -1.77 1.90
CA ILE A 237 6.62 -2.44 1.48
C ILE A 237 5.76 -2.70 2.71
N SER A 238 4.50 -2.25 2.67
CA SER A 238 3.56 -2.29 3.79
C SER A 238 2.14 -2.68 3.36
N ASP A 239 1.31 -2.97 4.37
CA ASP A 239 -0.06 -3.48 4.22
C ASP A 239 -0.15 -4.87 3.60
N PHE A 240 -0.05 -5.87 4.48
CA PHE A 240 -0.15 -7.29 4.09
C PHE A 240 -1.58 -7.82 4.26
N GLY A 241 -2.60 -6.96 4.25
CA GLY A 241 -4.00 -7.32 4.45
C GLY A 241 -4.53 -8.36 3.48
N ASP A 242 -4.10 -8.31 2.21
CA ASP A 242 -4.49 -9.23 1.15
C ASP A 242 -3.40 -10.21 0.71
N ALA A 243 -2.19 -10.08 1.26
CA ALA A 243 -1.05 -10.91 0.92
C ALA A 243 -1.32 -12.41 1.12
N GLN A 244 -0.76 -13.23 0.24
CA GLN A 244 -0.83 -14.69 0.28
C GLN A 244 0.55 -15.25 0.60
N PHE A 245 0.62 -16.36 1.34
CA PHE A 245 1.89 -17.00 1.68
C PHE A 245 1.81 -18.51 1.56
N GLY A 246 2.94 -19.14 1.20
CA GLY A 246 3.06 -20.56 0.92
C GLY A 246 3.46 -20.86 -0.52
N ASN A 247 3.49 -22.15 -0.88
CA ASN A 247 3.82 -22.55 -2.24
C ASN A 247 2.57 -22.41 -3.13
N GLY A 248 2.66 -21.55 -4.14
CA GLY A 248 1.65 -21.41 -5.19
C GLY A 248 1.56 -22.65 -6.11
N PRO A 249 0.76 -22.55 -7.19
CA PRO A 249 0.02 -21.36 -7.61
C PRO A 249 -1.21 -21.11 -6.74
N PHE A 250 -1.62 -19.84 -6.67
CA PHE A 250 -2.82 -19.39 -5.98
C PHE A 250 -3.96 -19.21 -6.98
N GLU A 251 -5.19 -19.16 -6.48
CA GLU A 251 -6.41 -18.92 -7.27
C GLU A 251 -7.19 -17.75 -6.67
N GLY A 252 -8.11 -17.18 -7.45
CA GLY A 252 -8.98 -16.08 -7.01
C GLY A 252 -8.54 -14.72 -7.54
N GLU A 253 -9.41 -13.73 -7.33
CA GLU A 253 -9.19 -12.36 -7.81
C GLU A 253 -8.60 -11.51 -6.69
N PHE A 254 -7.28 -11.44 -6.69
CA PHE A 254 -6.50 -10.52 -5.86
C PHE A 254 -6.02 -9.38 -6.74
N MET A 255 -5.47 -8.32 -6.15
CA MET A 255 -5.10 -7.05 -6.80
C MET A 255 -6.23 -6.02 -6.99
N PRO A 256 -5.92 -4.72 -6.77
CA PRO A 256 -6.80 -3.61 -7.16
C PRO A 256 -7.10 -3.60 -8.65
N ASP A 257 -8.26 -3.07 -9.01
CA ASP A 257 -8.74 -3.07 -10.41
C ASP A 257 -7.74 -2.51 -11.41
N LEU A 258 -7.07 -1.40 -11.08
CA LEU A 258 -6.15 -0.71 -12.01
C LEU A 258 -4.75 -1.33 -12.07
N TYR A 259 -4.36 -2.10 -11.06
CA TYR A 259 -3.06 -2.78 -11.01
C TYR A 259 -3.14 -4.24 -11.46
N ARG A 260 -4.33 -4.75 -11.75
CA ARG A 260 -4.60 -6.16 -11.98
C ARG A 260 -3.81 -6.73 -13.15
N ALA A 261 -3.14 -7.85 -12.91
CA ALA A 261 -2.34 -8.57 -13.89
C ALA A 261 -3.20 -9.38 -14.89
N PRO A 262 -2.69 -9.68 -16.10
CA PRO A 262 -3.40 -10.45 -17.13
C PRO A 262 -3.97 -11.79 -16.62
N GLU A 263 -3.16 -12.58 -15.92
CA GLU A 263 -3.56 -13.89 -15.39
C GLU A 263 -4.75 -13.81 -14.43
N ILE A 264 -4.82 -12.76 -13.60
CA ILE A 264 -5.97 -12.53 -12.73
C ILE A 264 -7.23 -12.21 -13.54
N ILE A 265 -7.11 -11.34 -14.55
CA ILE A 265 -8.24 -10.97 -15.44
C ILE A 265 -8.74 -12.17 -16.23
N LEU A 266 -7.86 -13.07 -16.63
CA LEU A 266 -8.17 -14.26 -17.40
C LEU A 266 -8.66 -15.43 -16.52
N GLY A 267 -8.50 -15.33 -15.20
CA GLY A 267 -8.85 -16.39 -14.23
C GLY A 267 -7.88 -17.57 -14.28
N ILE A 268 -6.60 -17.28 -14.50
CA ILE A 268 -5.50 -18.25 -14.53
C ILE A 268 -4.88 -18.29 -13.12
N PRO A 269 -4.50 -19.46 -12.60
CA PRO A 269 -3.73 -19.55 -11.36
C PRO A 269 -2.45 -18.73 -11.45
N TRP A 270 -2.07 -18.09 -10.35
CA TRP A 270 -1.05 -17.05 -10.32
C TRP A 270 -0.01 -17.30 -9.24
N ASP A 271 1.12 -16.60 -9.34
CA ASP A 271 2.25 -16.68 -8.42
C ASP A 271 2.81 -15.28 -8.12
N GLU A 272 4.04 -15.19 -7.63
CA GLU A 272 4.67 -13.92 -7.25
C GLU A 272 4.82 -12.91 -8.41
N LYS A 273 4.69 -13.36 -9.66
CA LYS A 273 4.84 -12.50 -10.85
C LYS A 273 3.72 -11.47 -10.99
N ILE A 274 2.63 -11.58 -10.25
CA ILE A 274 1.62 -10.52 -10.18
C ILE A 274 2.15 -9.26 -9.48
N ASP A 275 3.04 -9.40 -8.50
CA ASP A 275 3.66 -8.25 -7.82
C ASP A 275 4.63 -7.55 -8.76
N ILE A 276 5.33 -8.30 -9.62
CA ILE A 276 6.23 -7.73 -10.64
C ILE A 276 5.43 -6.94 -11.68
N TRP A 277 4.27 -7.45 -12.09
CA TRP A 277 3.36 -6.70 -12.97
C TRP A 277 2.91 -5.40 -12.31
N ALA A 278 2.42 -5.46 -11.06
CA ALA A 278 1.97 -4.30 -10.32
C ALA A 278 3.10 -3.28 -10.10
N LEU A 279 4.34 -3.74 -9.84
CA LEU A 279 5.52 -2.88 -9.79
C LEU A 279 5.76 -2.17 -11.13
N GLY A 280 5.62 -2.85 -12.26
CA GLY A 280 5.76 -2.22 -13.58
C GLY A 280 4.78 -1.06 -13.79
N LEU A 281 3.54 -1.22 -13.33
CA LEU A 281 2.53 -0.16 -13.35
C LEU A 281 2.87 0.96 -12.36
N LEU A 282 3.30 0.62 -11.15
CA LEU A 282 3.73 1.61 -10.16
C LEU A 282 4.91 2.45 -10.68
N VAL A 283 5.92 1.82 -11.30
CA VAL A 283 7.06 2.52 -11.90
C VAL A 283 6.60 3.53 -12.96
N TRP A 284 5.65 3.12 -13.82
CA TRP A 284 5.02 4.04 -14.78
C TRP A 284 4.36 5.21 -14.07
N ASP A 285 3.49 4.94 -13.08
CA ASP A 285 2.68 5.96 -12.42
C ASP A 285 3.52 6.98 -11.65
N LEU A 286 4.62 6.55 -11.03
CA LEU A 286 5.55 7.42 -10.32
C LEU A 286 6.35 8.30 -11.29
N PHE A 287 6.68 7.78 -12.48
CA PHE A 287 7.46 8.47 -13.49
C PHE A 287 6.62 9.43 -14.32
N GLU A 288 5.53 8.93 -14.91
CA GLU A 288 4.64 9.70 -15.79
C GLU A 288 3.70 10.64 -15.03
N GLY A 289 3.46 10.36 -13.76
CA GLY A 289 2.52 11.09 -12.93
C GLY A 289 1.06 10.97 -13.34
N LYS A 290 0.75 9.98 -14.19
CA LYS A 290 -0.59 9.58 -14.60
C LYS A 290 -0.68 8.05 -14.60
N LEU A 291 -1.85 7.54 -14.24
CA LEU A 291 -2.11 6.10 -14.23
C LEU A 291 -2.10 5.55 -15.66
N LEU A 292 -1.40 4.42 -15.89
CA LEU A 292 -1.45 3.74 -17.20
C LEU A 292 -2.87 3.21 -17.52
N PHE A 293 -3.57 2.74 -16.48
CA PHE A 293 -4.97 2.33 -16.55
C PHE A 293 -5.80 3.21 -15.59
N SER A 294 -6.85 3.85 -16.10
CA SER A 294 -7.67 4.80 -15.32
C SER A 294 -9.18 4.51 -15.32
N THR A 295 -9.64 3.63 -16.22
CA THR A 295 -11.07 3.34 -16.38
C THR A 295 -11.58 2.43 -15.27
N ARG A 296 -12.54 2.93 -14.47
CA ARG A 296 -13.33 2.14 -13.52
C ARG A 296 -14.80 2.22 -13.88
N LEU A 297 -15.43 1.07 -14.14
CA LEU A 297 -16.86 1.00 -14.44
C LEU A 297 -17.65 0.47 -13.25
N ARG A 298 -18.94 0.84 -13.21
CA ARG A 298 -19.85 0.42 -12.13
C ARG A 298 -20.00 -1.10 -12.08
N GLU A 299 -20.07 -1.75 -13.24
CA GLU A 299 -20.13 -3.21 -13.31
C GLU A 299 -18.75 -3.81 -13.41
N ARG A 300 -18.46 -4.78 -12.52
CA ARG A 300 -17.16 -5.44 -12.41
C ARG A 300 -16.70 -6.07 -13.73
N ASN A 301 -17.58 -6.81 -14.40
CA ASN A 301 -17.25 -7.48 -15.66
C ASN A 301 -16.99 -6.47 -16.78
N ALA A 302 -17.78 -5.38 -16.84
CA ALA A 302 -17.53 -4.29 -17.78
C ALA A 302 -16.16 -3.64 -17.51
N SER A 303 -15.83 -3.38 -16.24
CA SER A 303 -14.52 -2.80 -15.87
C SER A 303 -13.36 -3.72 -16.25
N ARG A 304 -13.51 -5.03 -16.04
CA ARG A 304 -12.52 -6.04 -16.45
C ARG A 304 -12.35 -6.11 -17.97
N ALA A 305 -13.45 -6.08 -18.72
CA ALA A 305 -13.41 -6.08 -20.19
C ALA A 305 -12.71 -4.82 -20.73
N ALA A 306 -13.01 -3.64 -20.16
CA ALA A 306 -12.35 -2.39 -20.51
C ALA A 306 -10.84 -2.41 -20.21
N HIS A 307 -10.44 -2.95 -19.04
CA HIS A 307 -9.04 -3.10 -18.67
C HIS A 307 -8.29 -4.06 -19.60
N PHE A 308 -8.88 -5.21 -19.91
CA PHE A 308 -8.32 -6.18 -20.86
C PHE A 308 -8.14 -5.57 -22.25
N ALA A 309 -9.14 -4.83 -22.74
CA ALA A 309 -9.06 -4.17 -24.04
C ALA A 309 -7.97 -3.09 -24.08
N ARG A 310 -7.78 -2.36 -22.97
CA ARG A 310 -6.69 -1.39 -22.84
C ARG A 310 -5.31 -2.07 -22.84
N MET A 311 -5.17 -3.23 -22.18
CA MET A 311 -3.94 -4.03 -22.29
C MET A 311 -3.66 -4.43 -23.74
N VAL A 312 -4.67 -4.88 -24.48
CA VAL A 312 -4.55 -5.24 -25.91
C VAL A 312 -4.13 -4.05 -26.76
N SER A 313 -4.66 -2.84 -26.51
CA SER A 313 -4.20 -1.63 -27.20
C SER A 313 -2.71 -1.39 -26.98
N LEU A 314 -2.23 -1.46 -25.74
CA LEU A 314 -0.87 -1.09 -25.37
C LEU A 314 0.18 -2.14 -25.76
N MET A 315 -0.19 -3.42 -25.66
CA MET A 315 0.75 -4.55 -25.75
C MET A 315 0.52 -5.46 -26.96
N GLY A 316 -0.52 -5.21 -27.74
CA GLY A 316 -1.01 -6.16 -28.76
C GLY A 316 -1.80 -7.32 -28.15
N PRO A 317 -2.35 -8.22 -28.99
CA PRO A 317 -3.19 -9.32 -28.52
C PRO A 317 -2.41 -10.32 -27.66
N PRO A 318 -3.04 -10.94 -26.65
CA PRO A 318 -2.41 -12.01 -25.87
C PRO A 318 -2.14 -13.24 -26.76
N PRO A 319 -1.10 -14.03 -26.46
CA PRO A 319 -0.85 -15.29 -27.14
C PRO A 319 -2.01 -16.29 -26.94
N ASP A 320 -2.34 -17.07 -27.97
CA ASP A 320 -3.40 -18.10 -27.92
C ASP A 320 -3.20 -19.08 -26.76
N GLU A 321 -1.95 -19.52 -26.54
CA GLU A 321 -1.58 -20.41 -25.44
C GLU A 321 -1.95 -19.87 -24.05
N LEU A 322 -1.95 -18.55 -23.86
CA LEU A 322 -2.36 -17.92 -22.60
C LEU A 322 -3.89 -17.93 -22.47
N LEU A 323 -4.60 -17.60 -23.56
CA LEU A 323 -6.07 -17.62 -23.60
C LEU A 323 -6.64 -19.02 -23.38
N GLU A 324 -5.91 -20.07 -23.76
CA GLU A 324 -6.30 -21.47 -23.51
C GLU A 324 -6.21 -21.87 -22.02
N ARG A 325 -5.36 -21.19 -21.22
CA ARG A 325 -5.21 -21.47 -19.78
C ARG A 325 -6.34 -20.89 -18.95
N GLY A 326 -6.99 -19.82 -19.43
CA GLY A 326 -8.05 -19.10 -18.73
C GLY A 326 -9.41 -19.23 -19.41
N SER A 327 -10.48 -18.92 -18.68
CA SER A 327 -11.83 -18.96 -19.24
C SER A 327 -12.62 -17.67 -19.08
N LEU A 328 -12.19 -16.77 -18.17
CA LEU A 328 -12.98 -15.59 -17.82
C LEU A 328 -13.02 -14.54 -18.94
N TRP A 329 -12.06 -14.57 -19.87
CA TRP A 329 -12.09 -13.69 -21.03
C TRP A 329 -13.29 -13.91 -21.93
N LYS A 330 -13.88 -15.11 -21.92
CA LYS A 330 -15.06 -15.43 -22.73
C LYS A 330 -16.28 -14.60 -22.33
N ASP A 331 -16.33 -14.19 -21.06
CA ASP A 331 -17.40 -13.34 -20.53
C ASP A 331 -17.29 -11.90 -21.04
N PHE A 332 -16.17 -11.53 -21.67
CA PHE A 332 -15.97 -10.21 -22.28
C PHE A 332 -16.54 -10.14 -23.69
N PHE A 333 -17.03 -11.23 -24.28
CA PHE A 333 -17.51 -11.26 -25.65
C PHE A 333 -19.01 -11.53 -25.73
N GLY A 334 -19.71 -10.80 -26.60
CA GLY A 334 -21.10 -11.04 -26.91
C GLY A 334 -21.30 -12.28 -27.78
N GLU A 335 -22.56 -12.67 -27.97
CA GLU A 335 -22.92 -13.79 -28.88
C GLU A 335 -22.47 -13.55 -30.33
N ASP A 336 -22.23 -12.30 -30.71
CA ASP A 336 -21.71 -11.89 -32.02
C ASP A 336 -20.18 -11.99 -32.14
N GLY A 337 -19.50 -12.43 -31.08
CA GLY A 337 -18.04 -12.56 -31.01
C GLY A 337 -17.30 -11.24 -30.87
N LYS A 338 -18.00 -10.13 -30.55
CA LYS A 338 -17.36 -8.84 -30.29
C LYS A 338 -17.20 -8.60 -28.80
N LEU A 339 -16.16 -7.86 -28.44
CA LEU A 339 -15.92 -7.39 -27.08
C LEU A 339 -17.10 -6.52 -26.59
N ILE A 340 -17.66 -6.86 -25.43
CA ILE A 340 -18.65 -6.09 -24.69
C ILE A 340 -17.91 -5.00 -23.92
N ILE A 341 -17.64 -3.88 -24.59
CA ILE A 341 -16.99 -2.72 -23.97
C ILE A 341 -17.93 -1.53 -24.11
N GLU A 342 -18.38 -1.01 -22.98
CA GLU A 342 -19.32 0.12 -22.91
C GLU A 342 -18.62 1.49 -22.94
N VAL A 343 -17.33 1.50 -23.26
CA VAL A 343 -16.46 2.68 -23.29
C VAL A 343 -15.55 2.69 -24.52
N GLU A 344 -15.13 3.88 -24.91
CA GLU A 344 -14.09 4.03 -25.92
C GLU A 344 -12.73 3.62 -25.33
N VAL A 345 -12.04 2.70 -26.00
CA VAL A 345 -10.68 2.31 -25.66
C VAL A 345 -9.75 3.19 -26.46
N LEU A 346 -8.87 3.92 -25.76
CA LEU A 346 -7.83 4.71 -26.41
C LEU A 346 -6.89 3.74 -27.16
N GLU A 347 -6.75 3.95 -28.47
CA GLU A 347 -5.81 3.22 -29.32
C GLU A 347 -4.45 3.95 -29.29
N SER A 348 -3.54 3.46 -28.47
CA SER A 348 -2.17 4.00 -28.32
C SER A 348 -1.19 2.91 -27.87
N SER A 349 0.10 3.20 -28.04
CA SER A 349 1.22 2.40 -27.56
C SER A 349 1.87 3.01 -26.31
N LEU A 350 2.72 2.25 -25.62
CA LEU A 350 3.55 2.80 -24.53
C LEU A 350 4.45 3.95 -25.03
N GLU A 351 4.92 3.87 -26.28
CA GLU A 351 5.69 4.93 -26.91
C GLU A 351 4.89 6.23 -27.09
N ASP A 352 3.60 6.14 -27.41
CA ASP A 352 2.74 7.31 -27.58
C ASP A 352 2.38 7.96 -26.23
N GLU A 353 2.24 7.15 -25.19
CA GLU A 353 1.78 7.58 -23.86
C GLU A 353 2.89 8.15 -22.97
N GLU A 354 4.14 7.75 -23.19
CA GLU A 354 5.30 8.25 -22.45
C GLU A 354 5.63 9.66 -22.96
N GLU A 355 5.54 10.66 -22.09
CA GLU A 355 5.63 12.08 -22.50
C GLU A 355 6.88 12.80 -21.96
N ASN A 356 7.70 12.15 -21.12
CA ASN A 356 8.78 12.78 -20.38
C ASN A 356 10.17 12.60 -21.02
N LEU A 357 10.39 11.49 -21.73
CA LEU A 357 11.67 11.10 -22.32
C LEU A 357 11.64 11.17 -23.85
N GLN A 358 12.83 11.22 -24.44
CA GLN A 358 13.02 11.17 -25.89
C GLN A 358 14.21 10.29 -26.27
N GLY A 359 14.22 9.81 -27.51
CA GLY A 359 15.37 9.11 -28.07
C GLY A 359 15.74 7.83 -27.32
N GLU A 360 17.03 7.70 -26.97
CA GLU A 360 17.60 6.49 -26.37
C GLU A 360 17.10 6.27 -24.93
N GLU A 361 16.99 7.33 -24.12
CA GLU A 361 16.51 7.24 -22.73
C GLU A 361 15.09 6.66 -22.66
N LYS A 362 14.21 7.13 -23.55
CA LYS A 362 12.85 6.60 -23.71
C LYS A 362 12.87 5.11 -24.07
N ALA A 363 13.68 4.75 -25.07
CA ALA A 363 13.77 3.37 -25.53
C ALA A 363 14.26 2.43 -24.41
N GLU A 364 15.22 2.88 -23.60
CA GLU A 364 15.76 2.12 -22.48
C GLU A 364 14.75 1.97 -21.34
N PHE A 365 14.06 3.04 -20.95
CA PHE A 365 13.00 3.00 -19.95
C PHE A 365 11.87 2.04 -20.36
N LEU A 366 11.38 2.15 -21.60
CA LEU A 366 10.35 1.26 -22.11
C LEU A 366 10.83 -0.19 -22.25
N THR A 367 12.12 -0.40 -22.53
CA THR A 367 12.73 -1.75 -22.52
C THR A 367 12.73 -2.34 -21.12
N PHE A 368 13.05 -1.54 -20.09
CA PHE A 368 12.97 -1.96 -18.69
C PHE A 368 11.53 -2.29 -18.28
N LEU A 369 10.57 -1.40 -18.54
CA LEU A 369 9.16 -1.63 -18.23
C LEU A 369 8.60 -2.90 -18.87
N ARG A 370 8.95 -3.18 -20.13
CA ARG A 370 8.51 -4.39 -20.82
C ARG A 370 9.01 -5.68 -20.18
N LYS A 371 10.04 -5.66 -19.33
CA LYS A 371 10.48 -6.86 -18.59
C LYS A 371 9.52 -7.23 -17.45
N MET A 372 8.68 -6.27 -17.03
CA MET A 372 7.62 -6.46 -16.03
C MET A 372 6.23 -6.59 -16.69
N LEU A 373 5.96 -5.81 -17.74
CA LEU A 373 4.68 -5.79 -18.44
C LEU A 373 4.64 -6.83 -19.57
N GLN A 374 4.60 -8.11 -19.19
CA GLN A 374 4.44 -9.24 -20.12
C GLN A 374 3.10 -9.95 -19.94
N TRP A 375 2.55 -10.46 -21.04
CA TRP A 375 1.30 -11.24 -21.05
C TRP A 375 1.43 -12.52 -20.22
N LYS A 376 2.49 -13.29 -20.43
CA LYS A 376 2.75 -14.54 -19.72
C LYS A 376 3.53 -14.25 -18.43
N PRO A 377 3.10 -14.77 -17.26
CA PRO A 377 3.83 -14.60 -16.01
C PRO A 377 5.28 -15.09 -16.09
N GLU A 378 5.51 -16.22 -16.76
CA GLU A 378 6.83 -16.83 -16.91
C GLU A 378 7.83 -16.00 -17.74
N ASP A 379 7.34 -15.06 -18.56
CA ASP A 379 8.19 -14.17 -19.36
C ASP A 379 8.60 -12.90 -18.58
N ARG A 380 7.98 -12.63 -17.43
CA ARG A 380 8.37 -11.52 -16.56
C ARG A 380 9.64 -11.90 -15.80
N LEU A 381 10.58 -10.97 -15.73
CA LEU A 381 11.76 -11.16 -14.89
C LEU A 381 11.37 -11.21 -13.41
N SER A 382 12.13 -11.94 -12.59
CA SER A 382 12.03 -11.87 -11.13
C SER A 382 12.55 -10.52 -10.61
N ALA A 383 12.22 -10.20 -9.35
CA ALA A 383 12.74 -9.00 -8.70
C ALA A 383 14.28 -8.96 -8.72
N ARG A 384 14.92 -10.13 -8.48
CA ARG A 384 16.37 -10.30 -8.57
C ARG A 384 16.95 -10.01 -9.94
N GLU A 385 16.36 -10.55 -10.99
CA GLU A 385 16.84 -10.34 -12.36
C GLU A 385 16.65 -8.88 -12.81
N LEU A 386 15.60 -8.21 -12.36
CA LEU A 386 15.37 -6.79 -12.64
C LEU A 386 16.41 -5.88 -11.98
N MET A 387 16.94 -6.24 -10.81
CA MET A 387 18.01 -5.44 -10.16
C MET A 387 19.30 -5.39 -10.99
N GLU A 388 19.55 -6.40 -11.83
CA GLU A 388 20.72 -6.46 -12.71
C GLU A 388 20.50 -5.70 -14.04
N ASP A 389 19.35 -5.04 -14.19
CA ASP A 389 19.02 -4.34 -15.42
C ASP A 389 19.93 -3.12 -15.68
N PRO A 390 20.45 -2.95 -16.92
CA PRO A 390 21.27 -1.80 -17.27
C PRO A 390 20.59 -0.44 -17.02
N TRP A 391 19.26 -0.33 -17.14
CA TRP A 391 18.55 0.93 -16.92
C TRP A 391 18.64 1.40 -15.47
N LEU A 392 18.55 0.46 -14.50
CA LEU A 392 18.72 0.76 -13.08
C LEU A 392 20.19 1.02 -12.70
N CYS A 393 21.12 0.32 -13.36
CA CYS A 393 22.55 0.41 -13.03
C CYS A 393 23.27 1.63 -13.61
N ARG A 394 22.61 2.43 -14.46
CA ARG A 394 23.17 3.68 -15.01
C ARG A 394 22.92 4.87 -14.10
N HIS A 395 23.98 5.61 -13.83
CA HIS A 395 23.99 6.88 -13.11
C HIS A 395 23.30 8.00 -13.87
#